data_AF-A0A1V4WY59-F1
#
_entry.id   AF-A0A1V4WY59-F1
#
_cell.length_a   1.000
_cell.length_b   1.000
_cell.length_c   1.000
_cell.angle_alpha   90.00
_cell.angle_beta   90.00
_cell.angle_gamma   90.00
#
_symmetry.space_group_name_H-M   'P 1'
#
loop_
_entity.id
_entity.type
_entity.pdbx_description
1 polymer ?
#
loop_
_entity_poly.entity_id
_entity_poly.type
_entity_poly.pdbx_seq_one_letter_code
_entity_poly.pdbx_strand_id
1 'polypeptide(L)'
;MMKRYMLVLGLLVILGGWGCSMVTSGQPIGDTPVVLDHVDWEGTWTAADGGPVVVRVEDARKGQLRLAWMEGDREMALKTADVTLLKTGTWHFANLKDQTKAGPPVYLFARVKKQKGLLIIWPPRPERFARLINDKVLPGTVSKEQVFLGELGPEHMRVITSEERGVLFDWESPIVLIRTGDR
;
A
#
# COMPACT_ATOMS: atom_id res chain seq x y z
N MET A 1 -53.12 -18.26 21.57
CA MET A 1 -52.79 -18.23 20.13
C MET A 1 -51.54 -17.36 19.96
N MET A 2 -50.38 -17.96 19.67
CA MET A 2 -49.79 -17.99 18.31
C MET A 2 -49.69 -16.56 17.74
N LYS A 3 -48.51 -15.95 17.55
CA LYS A 3 -47.41 -16.43 16.70
C LYS A 3 -46.19 -15.49 16.80
N ARG A 4 -45.00 -16.10 16.69
CA ARG A 4 -43.75 -15.55 16.11
C ARG A 4 -42.92 -14.57 16.95
N TYR A 5 -42.32 -15.09 18.02
CA TYR A 5 -40.92 -14.77 18.34
C TYR A 5 -40.02 -15.62 17.43
N MET A 6 -39.48 -15.04 16.36
CA MET A 6 -38.34 -15.53 15.57
C MET A 6 -38.23 -14.65 14.31
N LEU A 7 -37.01 -14.22 13.95
CA LEU A 7 -36.65 -13.47 12.73
C LEU A 7 -36.79 -11.94 12.75
N VAL A 8 -36.13 -11.24 13.67
CA VAL A 8 -35.54 -9.91 13.32
C VAL A 8 -34.17 -9.69 13.99
N LEU A 9 -33.83 -10.44 15.04
CA LEU A 9 -32.52 -10.36 15.72
C LEU A 9 -31.32 -10.93 14.91
N GLY A 10 -31.55 -11.43 13.69
CA GLY A 10 -30.53 -12.05 12.84
C GLY A 10 -29.99 -11.17 11.71
N LEU A 11 -30.58 -10.00 11.45
CA LEU A 11 -30.18 -9.16 10.30
C LEU A 11 -29.24 -8.00 10.64
N LEU A 12 -29.04 -7.72 11.94
CA LEU A 12 -28.18 -6.62 12.41
C LEU A 12 -26.71 -7.02 12.65
N VAL A 13 -26.34 -8.27 12.39
CA VAL A 13 -24.95 -8.76 12.49
C VAL A 13 -24.20 -8.68 11.14
N ILE A 14 -24.89 -8.40 10.03
CA ILE A 14 -24.25 -8.24 8.70
C ILE A 14 -23.58 -6.87 8.54
N LEU A 15 -23.79 -5.93 9.48
CA LEU A 15 -23.17 -4.60 9.49
C LEU A 15 -21.82 -4.54 10.23
N GLY A 16 -21.31 -5.69 10.71
CA GLY A 16 -20.06 -5.76 11.45
C GLY A 16 -18.85 -6.08 10.58
N GLY A 17 -18.19 -5.05 10.03
CA GLY A 17 -16.76 -5.16 9.69
C GLY A 17 -16.36 -4.81 8.27
N TRP A 18 -16.65 -3.58 7.84
CA TRP A 18 -15.80 -2.91 6.85
C TRP A 18 -14.79 -2.07 7.64
N GLY A 19 -13.95 -2.75 8.43
CA GLY A 19 -12.68 -2.12 8.79
C GLY A 19 -11.89 -1.99 7.50
N CYS A 20 -11.27 -0.84 7.23
CA CYS A 20 -10.23 -0.75 6.22
C CYS A 20 -9.08 -1.68 6.66
N SER A 21 -9.19 -2.96 6.36
CA SER A 21 -8.12 -3.90 6.62
C SER A 21 -6.92 -3.42 5.81
N MET A 22 -5.80 -3.19 6.46
CA MET A 22 -4.57 -2.83 5.74
C MET A 22 -3.75 -4.10 5.54
N VAL A 23 -3.12 -4.20 4.37
CA VAL A 23 -2.07 -5.20 4.16
C VAL A 23 -0.74 -4.56 4.53
N THR A 24 -0.03 -5.23 5.43
CA THR A 24 1.25 -4.77 5.96
C THR A 24 2.26 -5.90 5.91
N SER A 25 3.55 -5.59 6.03
CA SER A 25 4.62 -6.58 6.05
C SER A 25 5.68 -6.22 7.08
N GLY A 26 6.40 -7.24 7.58
CA GLY A 26 7.55 -7.03 8.47
C GLY A 26 8.81 -6.53 7.75
N GLN A 27 8.83 -6.59 6.43
CA GLN A 27 9.94 -6.17 5.57
C GLN A 27 9.42 -5.47 4.31
N PRO A 28 10.22 -4.61 3.66
CA PRO A 28 9.87 -4.06 2.36
C PRO A 28 9.56 -5.15 1.32
N ILE A 29 8.55 -4.91 0.49
CA ILE A 29 8.16 -5.76 -0.64
C ILE A 29 9.00 -5.42 -1.87
N GLY A 30 9.56 -6.46 -2.50
CA GLY A 30 10.47 -6.37 -3.66
C GLY A 30 11.86 -6.91 -3.31
N ASP A 31 12.65 -7.24 -4.34
CA ASP A 31 13.97 -7.87 -4.18
C ASP A 31 15.15 -6.91 -4.42
N THR A 32 14.99 -5.97 -5.35
CA THR A 32 16.09 -5.12 -5.83
C THR A 32 15.70 -3.65 -5.73
N PRO A 33 16.59 -2.75 -5.28
CA PRO A 33 16.35 -1.31 -5.33
C PRO A 33 16.08 -0.81 -6.75
N VAL A 34 15.14 0.14 -6.85
CA VAL A 34 14.93 0.91 -8.08
C VAL A 34 15.95 2.03 -8.12
N VAL A 35 16.77 2.08 -9.17
CA VAL A 35 17.69 3.21 -9.37
C VAL A 35 16.89 4.43 -9.82
N LEU A 36 17.05 5.53 -9.09
CA LEU A 36 16.29 6.76 -9.30
C LEU A 36 17.11 7.79 -10.07
N ASP A 37 16.42 8.55 -10.90
CA ASP A 37 16.94 9.76 -11.51
C ASP A 37 16.28 10.97 -10.83
N HIS A 38 17.09 11.92 -10.36
CA HIS A 38 16.62 13.09 -9.61
C HIS A 38 15.69 13.96 -10.46
N VAL A 39 16.04 14.20 -11.73
CA VAL A 39 15.25 15.05 -12.64
C VAL A 39 13.88 14.46 -12.84
N ASP A 40 13.78 13.13 -12.84
CA ASP A 40 12.56 12.39 -13.09
C ASP A 40 11.61 12.28 -11.88
N TRP A 41 12.17 12.17 -10.67
CA TRP A 41 11.42 11.88 -9.44
C TRP A 41 11.17 13.09 -8.56
N GLU A 42 12.12 14.03 -8.48
CA GLU A 42 11.98 15.20 -7.63
C GLU A 42 10.93 16.17 -8.18
N GLY A 43 10.25 16.86 -7.26
CA GLY A 43 9.26 17.87 -7.60
C GLY A 43 7.99 17.75 -6.79
N THR A 44 6.95 18.42 -7.27
CA THR A 44 5.62 18.38 -6.65
C THR A 44 4.69 17.48 -7.45
N TRP A 45 4.03 16.57 -6.75
CA TRP A 45 3.14 15.55 -7.29
C TRP A 45 1.76 15.70 -6.64
N THR A 46 0.69 15.71 -7.43
CA THR A 46 -0.67 16.02 -6.94
C THR A 46 -1.65 14.93 -7.39
N ALA A 47 -2.46 14.42 -6.48
CA ALA A 47 -3.60 13.55 -6.81
C ALA A 47 -4.78 14.40 -7.32
N ALA A 48 -5.70 13.81 -8.08
CA ALA A 48 -6.85 14.56 -8.62
C ALA A 48 -7.74 15.20 -7.53
N ASP A 49 -7.83 14.54 -6.37
CA ASP A 49 -8.63 14.90 -5.21
C ASP A 49 -7.78 15.18 -3.96
N GLY A 50 -6.46 15.22 -4.09
CA GLY A 50 -5.52 15.35 -2.98
C GLY A 50 -4.67 16.61 -3.02
N GLY A 51 -4.08 16.93 -1.87
CA GLY A 51 -3.09 18.00 -1.77
C GLY A 51 -1.76 17.66 -2.45
N PRO A 52 -0.90 18.66 -2.67
CA PRO A 52 0.43 18.45 -3.23
C PRO A 52 1.33 17.66 -2.28
N VAL A 53 2.08 16.72 -2.82
CA VAL A 53 3.15 15.97 -2.16
C VAL A 53 4.48 16.36 -2.81
N VAL A 54 5.40 16.88 -2.01
CA VAL A 54 6.77 17.15 -2.45
C VAL A 54 7.59 15.88 -2.32
N VAL A 55 8.23 15.46 -3.41
CA VAL A 55 9.11 14.30 -3.48
C VAL A 55 10.56 14.76 -3.58
N ARG A 56 11.43 14.18 -2.76
CA ARG A 56 12.90 14.27 -2.86
C ARG A 56 13.52 12.90 -2.96
N VAL A 57 14.62 12.81 -3.70
CA VAL A 57 15.46 11.61 -3.75
C VAL A 57 16.52 11.72 -2.66
N GLU A 58 16.51 10.80 -1.71
CA GLU A 58 17.47 10.77 -0.59
C GLU A 58 18.68 9.88 -0.93
N ASP A 59 18.46 8.71 -1.53
CA ASP A 59 19.52 7.84 -2.06
C ASP A 59 19.03 7.18 -3.35
N ALA A 60 19.54 7.70 -4.47
CA ALA A 60 19.17 7.25 -5.81
C ALA A 60 19.53 5.78 -6.08
N ARG A 61 20.61 5.27 -5.47
CA ARG A 61 21.07 3.88 -5.70
C ARG A 61 20.29 2.87 -4.86
N LYS A 62 19.73 3.31 -3.74
CA LYS A 62 18.91 2.48 -2.84
C LYS A 62 17.41 2.66 -3.03
N GLY A 63 16.97 3.44 -4.01
CA GLY A 63 15.54 3.68 -4.25
C GLY A 63 14.87 4.46 -3.14
N GLN A 64 15.59 5.31 -2.41
CA GLN A 64 15.06 6.00 -1.23
C GLN A 64 14.55 7.40 -1.59
N LEU A 65 13.31 7.65 -1.22
CA LEU A 65 12.60 8.91 -1.37
C LEU A 65 12.18 9.44 0.00
N ARG A 66 12.11 10.77 0.11
CA ARG A 66 11.40 11.46 1.17
C ARG A 66 10.23 12.23 0.61
N LEU A 67 9.07 12.03 1.22
CA LEU A 67 7.81 12.69 0.91
C LEU A 67 7.53 13.76 1.96
N ALA A 68 6.92 14.86 1.54
CA ALA A 68 6.39 15.88 2.44
C ALA A 68 5.04 16.41 1.94
N TRP A 69 4.04 16.50 2.83
CA TRP A 69 2.71 17.02 2.51
C TRP A 69 2.12 17.75 3.72
N MET A 70 1.10 18.57 3.49
CA MET A 70 0.34 19.21 4.56
C MET A 70 -0.90 18.38 4.88
N GLU A 71 -1.20 18.21 6.16
CA GLU A 71 -2.38 17.49 6.64
C GLU A 71 -3.01 18.21 7.84
N GLY A 72 -4.33 18.26 7.89
CA GLY A 72 -5.11 18.82 9.01
C GLY A 72 -6.30 19.65 8.55
N ASP A 73 -7.42 19.53 9.28
CA ASP A 73 -8.66 20.25 8.94
C ASP A 73 -8.72 21.67 9.52
N ARG A 74 -8.21 21.84 10.74
CA ARG A 74 -8.21 23.13 11.47
C ARG A 74 -6.82 23.72 11.66
N GLU A 75 -5.84 22.86 11.96
CA GLU A 75 -4.44 23.24 12.08
C GLU A 75 -3.64 22.46 11.05
N MET A 76 -3.02 23.19 10.12
CA MET A 76 -2.23 22.61 9.05
C MET A 76 -0.86 22.19 9.60
N ALA A 77 -0.55 20.89 9.54
CA ALA A 77 0.74 20.36 9.96
C ALA A 77 1.51 19.78 8.77
N LEU A 78 2.82 20.08 8.71
CA LEU A 78 3.71 19.41 7.77
C LEU A 78 3.94 17.97 8.24
N LYS A 79 3.67 17.02 7.35
CA LYS A 79 3.96 15.60 7.51
C LYS A 79 5.06 15.19 6.56
N THR A 80 5.81 14.19 6.97
CA THR A 80 6.89 13.61 6.16
C THR A 80 6.87 12.10 6.27
N ALA A 81 7.33 11.43 5.21
CA ALA A 81 7.49 9.99 5.22
C ALA A 81 8.66 9.52 4.36
N ASP A 82 9.22 8.39 4.76
CA ASP A 82 10.31 7.71 4.04
C ASP A 82 9.74 6.55 3.23
N VAL A 83 10.07 6.56 1.94
CA VAL A 83 9.63 5.52 1.00
C VAL A 83 10.85 4.86 0.38
N THR A 84 10.84 3.53 0.36
CA THR A 84 11.82 2.73 -0.39
C THR A 84 11.13 2.08 -1.59
N LEU A 85 11.65 2.37 -2.78
CA LEU A 85 11.24 1.78 -4.04
C LEU A 85 12.07 0.54 -4.34
N LEU A 86 11.40 -0.62 -4.35
CA LEU A 86 11.99 -1.89 -4.75
C LEU A 86 11.26 -2.42 -5.98
N LYS A 87 11.86 -3.39 -6.66
CA LYS A 87 11.25 -4.11 -7.78
C LYS A 87 11.42 -5.61 -7.63
N THR A 88 10.57 -6.35 -8.34
CA THR A 88 10.73 -7.77 -8.65
C THR A 88 10.28 -7.97 -10.09
N GLY A 89 11.20 -8.41 -10.95
CA GLY A 89 10.96 -8.43 -12.40
C GLY A 89 10.57 -7.05 -12.93
N THR A 90 9.39 -6.95 -13.55
CA THR A 90 8.86 -5.68 -14.09
C THR A 90 8.03 -4.88 -13.07
N TRP A 91 7.68 -5.48 -11.94
CA TRP A 91 6.85 -4.86 -10.92
C TRP A 91 7.68 -4.00 -9.99
N HIS A 92 7.18 -2.80 -9.69
CA HIS A 92 7.79 -1.88 -8.74
C HIS A 92 6.86 -1.71 -7.54
N PHE A 93 7.43 -1.55 -6.36
CA PHE A 93 6.73 -1.44 -5.10
C PHE A 93 7.25 -0.24 -4.32
N ALA A 94 6.33 0.57 -3.82
CA ALA A 94 6.64 1.60 -2.83
C ALA A 94 6.41 1.03 -1.44
N ASN A 95 7.41 1.16 -0.58
CA ASN A 95 7.38 0.67 0.80
C ASN A 95 7.51 1.85 1.75
N LEU A 96 6.44 2.12 2.49
CA LEU A 96 6.35 3.15 3.50
C LEU A 96 6.50 2.51 4.87
N LYS A 97 7.55 2.89 5.61
CA LYS A 97 7.74 2.42 6.98
C LYS A 97 6.76 3.13 7.92
N ASP A 98 5.97 2.37 8.67
CA ASP A 98 5.15 2.90 9.75
C ASP A 98 6.07 3.36 10.89
N GLN A 99 6.09 4.67 11.15
CA GLN A 99 6.93 5.29 12.18
C GLN A 99 6.18 5.47 13.52
N THR A 100 4.89 5.10 13.59
CA THR A 100 4.02 5.41 14.74
C THR A 100 4.05 4.37 15.85
N LYS A 101 4.58 3.17 15.57
CA LYS A 101 4.58 2.04 16.52
C LYS A 101 5.96 1.77 17.09
N ALA A 102 6.05 1.70 18.42
CA ALA A 102 7.21 1.13 19.09
C ALA A 102 7.20 -0.40 18.87
N GLY A 103 8.23 -0.93 18.20
CA GLY A 103 8.33 -2.37 17.92
C GLY A 103 9.14 -2.69 16.65
N PRO A 104 9.08 -3.94 16.18
CA PRO A 104 9.63 -4.32 14.88
C PRO A 104 9.05 -3.45 13.75
N PRO A 105 9.83 -3.17 12.69
CA PRO A 105 9.37 -2.33 11.61
C PRO A 105 8.16 -2.95 10.90
N VAL A 106 7.15 -2.13 10.63
CA VAL A 106 5.97 -2.50 9.84
C VAL A 106 5.96 -1.62 8.60
N TYR A 107 5.68 -2.22 7.45
CA TYR A 107 5.63 -1.50 6.19
C TYR A 107 4.21 -1.55 5.63
N LEU A 108 3.71 -0.38 5.23
CA LEU A 108 2.68 -0.25 4.21
C LEU A 108 3.36 -0.34 2.85
N PHE A 109 2.68 -0.94 1.88
CA PHE A 109 3.22 -1.02 0.53
C PHE A 109 2.13 -0.91 -0.53
N ALA A 110 2.53 -0.54 -1.73
CA ALA A 110 1.67 -0.52 -2.90
C ALA A 110 2.48 -0.90 -4.14
N ARG A 111 1.81 -1.49 -5.14
CA ARG A 111 2.39 -1.59 -6.48
C ARG A 111 2.40 -0.20 -7.08
N VAL A 112 3.51 0.18 -7.71
CA VAL A 112 3.63 1.48 -8.37
C VAL A 112 4.12 1.35 -9.80
N LYS A 113 3.77 2.32 -10.64
CA LYS A 113 4.33 2.48 -11.97
C LYS A 113 4.49 3.96 -12.26
N LYS A 114 5.72 4.37 -12.58
CA LYS A 114 6.01 5.70 -13.10
C LYS A 114 5.91 5.67 -14.62
N GLN A 115 5.23 6.66 -15.19
CA GLN A 115 5.28 7.02 -16.61
C GLN A 115 5.51 8.54 -16.68
N LYS A 116 5.92 9.08 -17.83
CA LYS A 116 6.32 10.50 -17.95
C LYS A 116 5.33 11.46 -17.26
N GLY A 117 5.74 12.07 -16.14
CA GLY A 117 4.92 12.99 -15.34
C GLY A 117 3.76 12.36 -14.55
N LEU A 118 3.64 11.03 -14.53
CA LEU A 118 2.58 10.28 -13.86
C LEU A 118 3.16 9.21 -12.93
N LEU A 119 2.61 9.12 -11.72
CA LEU A 119 2.85 8.01 -10.79
C LEU A 119 1.52 7.34 -10.49
N ILE A 120 1.38 6.08 -10.92
CA ILE A 120 0.19 5.27 -10.68
C ILE A 120 0.49 4.34 -9.49
N ILE A 121 -0.39 4.33 -8.51
CA ILE A 121 -0.25 3.60 -7.26
C ILE A 121 -1.48 2.70 -7.10
N TRP A 122 -1.25 1.40 -7.01
CA TRP A 122 -2.30 0.41 -6.77
C TRP A 122 -2.13 -0.16 -5.35
N PRO A 123 -3.02 0.18 -4.41
CA PRO A 123 -2.96 -0.38 -3.06
C PRO A 123 -3.28 -1.88 -3.07
N PRO A 124 -2.80 -2.64 -2.08
CA PRO A 124 -3.10 -4.06 -1.96
C PRO A 124 -4.58 -4.27 -1.62
N ARG A 125 -5.18 -5.34 -2.14
CA ARG A 125 -6.55 -5.78 -1.82
C ARG A 125 -6.54 -6.75 -0.63
N PRO A 126 -6.96 -6.34 0.57
CA PRO A 126 -6.80 -7.12 1.80
C PRO A 126 -7.46 -8.48 1.73
N GLU A 127 -8.66 -8.56 1.16
CA GLU A 127 -9.41 -9.79 0.99
C GLU A 127 -8.68 -10.82 0.11
N ARG A 128 -7.91 -10.36 -0.88
CA ARG A 128 -7.13 -11.22 -1.78
C ARG A 128 -5.90 -11.77 -1.09
N PHE A 129 -5.16 -10.93 -0.36
CA PHE A 129 -4.02 -11.38 0.44
C PHE A 129 -4.44 -12.30 1.59
N ALA A 130 -5.53 -11.98 2.29
CA ALA A 130 -6.07 -12.82 3.36
C ALA A 130 -6.40 -14.23 2.88
N ARG A 131 -7.00 -14.35 1.67
CA ARG A 131 -7.27 -15.65 1.06
C ARG A 131 -5.99 -16.46 0.82
N LEU A 132 -4.95 -15.84 0.26
CA LEU A 132 -3.67 -16.53 0.02
C LEU A 132 -2.98 -16.98 1.31
N ILE A 133 -3.12 -16.22 2.40
CA ILE A 133 -2.60 -16.61 3.71
C ILE A 133 -3.40 -17.78 4.29
N ASN A 134 -4.73 -17.70 4.26
CA ASN A 134 -5.60 -18.77 4.75
C ASN A 134 -5.41 -20.08 3.96
N ASP A 135 -5.15 -19.97 2.65
CA ASP A 135 -4.83 -21.09 1.76
C ASP A 135 -3.37 -21.59 1.92
N LYS A 136 -2.60 -20.99 2.84
CA LYS A 136 -1.17 -21.29 3.10
C LYS A 136 -0.25 -21.11 1.89
N VAL A 137 -0.66 -20.27 0.93
CA VAL A 137 0.13 -19.91 -0.24
C VAL A 137 1.12 -18.79 0.09
N LEU A 138 0.74 -17.86 0.96
CA LEU A 138 1.62 -16.82 1.49
C LEU A 138 1.77 -16.98 3.01
N PRO A 139 2.97 -16.75 3.55
CA PRO A 139 3.18 -16.70 4.98
C PRO A 139 2.59 -15.39 5.53
N GLY A 140 1.89 -15.49 6.65
CA GLY A 140 1.30 -14.33 7.29
C GLY A 140 0.22 -14.68 8.30
N THR A 141 -0.43 -13.64 8.80
CA THR A 141 -1.56 -13.73 9.71
C THR A 141 -2.69 -12.81 9.26
N VAL A 142 -3.92 -13.21 9.57
CA VAL A 142 -5.13 -12.44 9.29
C VAL A 142 -5.85 -12.19 10.61
N SER A 143 -6.15 -10.93 10.90
CA SER A 143 -7.01 -10.50 11.99
C SER A 143 -8.22 -9.74 11.45
N LYS A 144 -9.12 -9.28 12.34
CA LYS A 144 -10.30 -8.52 11.95
C LYS A 144 -9.97 -7.19 11.25
N GLU A 145 -8.82 -6.61 11.57
CA GLU A 145 -8.44 -5.24 11.16
C GLU A 145 -7.17 -5.20 10.29
N GLN A 146 -6.45 -6.32 10.18
CA GLN A 146 -5.13 -6.33 9.56
C GLN A 146 -4.82 -7.65 8.87
N VAL A 147 -4.19 -7.53 7.70
CA VAL A 147 -3.52 -8.63 7.02
C VAL A 147 -2.02 -8.36 7.14
N PHE A 148 -1.28 -9.26 7.78
CA PHE A 148 0.15 -9.12 7.98
C PHE A 148 0.90 -10.20 7.21
N LEU A 149 1.77 -9.81 6.29
CA LEU A 149 2.65 -10.69 5.55
C LEU A 149 3.90 -11.00 6.37
N GLY A 150 4.19 -12.30 6.50
CA GLY A 150 5.41 -12.80 7.10
C GLY A 150 6.62 -12.64 6.20
N GLU A 151 7.64 -13.46 6.42
CA GLU A 151 8.84 -13.47 5.59
C GLU A 151 8.52 -14.02 4.19
N LEU A 152 8.76 -13.24 3.13
CA LEU A 152 8.45 -13.60 1.76
C LEU A 152 9.73 -14.01 1.03
N GLY A 153 9.74 -15.24 0.52
CA GLY A 153 10.78 -15.76 -0.36
C GLY A 153 10.49 -15.55 -1.86
N PRO A 154 11.41 -15.95 -2.75
CA PRO A 154 11.27 -15.80 -4.20
C PRO A 154 10.00 -16.45 -4.78
N GLU A 155 9.60 -17.62 -4.29
CA GLU A 155 8.35 -18.28 -4.68
C GLU A 155 7.11 -17.47 -4.33
N HIS A 156 7.11 -16.83 -3.17
CA HIS A 156 6.01 -15.96 -2.73
C HIS A 156 5.93 -14.69 -3.59
N MET A 157 7.09 -14.12 -3.93
CA MET A 157 7.16 -12.96 -4.83
C MET A 157 6.70 -13.29 -6.26
N ARG A 158 6.96 -14.51 -6.76
CA ARG A 158 6.35 -14.97 -8.02
C ARG A 158 4.83 -14.99 -7.93
N VAL A 159 4.26 -15.51 -6.85
CA VAL A 159 2.80 -15.49 -6.66
C VAL A 159 2.26 -14.06 -6.72
N ILE A 160 2.90 -13.12 -5.99
CA ILE A 160 2.46 -11.72 -5.92
C ILE A 160 2.53 -11.01 -7.29
N THR A 161 3.49 -11.36 -8.12
CA THR A 161 3.77 -10.70 -9.42
C THR A 161 3.20 -11.41 -10.64
N SER A 162 2.67 -12.63 -10.49
CA SER A 162 2.23 -13.49 -11.60
C SER A 162 0.88 -13.15 -12.21
N GLU A 163 0.00 -12.49 -11.47
CA GLU A 163 -1.43 -12.27 -11.83
C GLU A 163 -2.25 -13.58 -11.98
N GLU A 164 -1.62 -14.76 -11.94
CA GLU A 164 -2.23 -16.09 -12.14
C GLU A 164 -3.30 -16.44 -11.11
N ARG A 165 -3.16 -15.93 -9.88
CA ARG A 165 -4.12 -16.15 -8.78
C ARG A 165 -5.09 -14.98 -8.60
N GLY A 166 -5.26 -14.20 -9.67
CA GLY A 166 -6.05 -12.98 -9.69
C GLY A 166 -5.23 -11.75 -9.32
N VAL A 167 -5.87 -10.59 -9.46
CA VAL A 167 -5.23 -9.31 -9.23
C VAL A 167 -5.21 -9.00 -7.73
N LEU A 168 -4.02 -8.99 -7.13
CA LEU A 168 -3.83 -8.74 -5.68
C LEU A 168 -3.87 -7.26 -5.30
N PHE A 169 -3.83 -6.37 -6.28
CA PHE A 169 -3.80 -4.91 -6.08
C PHE A 169 -5.03 -4.27 -6.74
N ASP A 170 -5.43 -3.10 -6.28
CA ASP A 170 -6.64 -2.47 -6.79
C ASP A 170 -6.42 -1.76 -8.12
N TRP A 171 -6.52 -2.51 -9.22
CA TRP A 171 -6.35 -1.98 -10.58
C TRP A 171 -7.50 -1.10 -11.06
N GLU A 172 -8.68 -1.25 -10.47
CA GLU A 172 -9.89 -0.55 -10.90
C GLU A 172 -9.93 0.88 -10.34
N SER A 173 -9.36 1.08 -9.14
CA SER A 173 -9.31 2.39 -8.48
C SER A 173 -7.88 2.77 -8.06
N PRO A 174 -6.95 2.99 -9.02
CA PRO A 174 -5.62 3.46 -8.69
C PRO A 174 -5.64 4.89 -8.16
N ILE A 175 -4.67 5.19 -7.29
CA ILE A 175 -4.29 6.57 -6.99
C ILE A 175 -3.33 7.02 -8.08
N VAL A 176 -3.61 8.16 -8.71
CA VAL A 176 -2.76 8.72 -9.76
C VAL A 176 -2.24 10.08 -9.31
N LEU A 177 -0.92 10.22 -9.23
CA LEU A 177 -0.27 11.50 -9.01
C LEU A 177 0.26 12.05 -10.34
N ILE A 178 0.01 13.33 -10.58
CA ILE A 178 0.53 14.08 -11.72
C ILE A 178 1.61 15.02 -11.20
N ARG A 179 2.76 15.07 -11.89
CA ARG A 179 3.79 16.05 -11.59
C ARG A 179 3.33 17.44 -12.06
N THR A 180 3.29 18.39 -11.14
CA THR A 180 2.75 19.74 -11.37
C THR A 180 3.78 20.85 -11.22
N GLY A 181 4.98 20.55 -10.72
CA GLY A 181 6.05 21.54 -10.61
C GLY A 181 7.44 20.91 -10.50
N ASP A 182 8.39 21.60 -11.11
CA ASP A 182 9.82 21.38 -10.91
C ASP A 182 10.29 22.26 -9.75
N ARG A 183 11.26 21.76 -8.99
CA ARG A 183 11.76 22.48 -7.82
C ARG A 183 12.70 23.61 -8.21
#